data_AF-A0A6H2GDM7-F1
#
_entry.id   AF-A0A6H2GDM7-F1
#
_cell.length_a   1.000
_cell.length_b   1.000
_cell.length_c   1.000
_cell.angle_alpha   90.00
_cell.angle_beta   90.00
_cell.angle_gamma   90.00
#
_symmetry.space_group_name_H-M   'P 1'
#
loop_
_entity.id
_entity.type
_entity.pdbx_description
1 polymer ?
#
loop_
_entity_poly.entity_id
_entity_poly.type
_entity_poly.pdbx_seq_one_letter_code
_entity_poly.pdbx_strand_id
1 'polypeptide(L)'
;MVIGMQESKNCPVCGSDATWTNHDTCWKIHCSGFCGDFLITTITINYLKGDALRRLDAIDLLKEPTTLKTPLTNKILAEYARTKHPVHIFEGHYPGY
;
A
#
# COMPACT_ATOMS: atom_id res chain seq x y z
N MET A 1 11.29 6.23 17.36
CA MET A 1 10.29 7.04 16.63
C MET A 1 9.13 7.29 17.59
N VAL A 2 8.63 8.52 17.67
CA VAL A 2 7.55 8.90 18.61
C VAL A 2 6.19 8.65 17.95
N ILE A 3 5.22 8.08 18.67
CA ILE A 3 3.85 7.89 18.16
C ILE A 3 3.22 9.26 17.89
N GLY A 4 2.52 9.40 16.77
CA GLY A 4 1.93 10.66 16.34
C GLY A 4 2.90 11.62 15.66
N MET A 5 4.18 11.26 15.51
CA MET A 5 5.12 12.02 14.69
C MET A 5 4.62 12.11 13.24
N GLN A 6 4.54 13.33 12.73
CA GLN A 6 4.13 13.61 11.37
C GLN A 6 5.33 13.94 10.48
N GLU A 7 5.33 13.39 9.27
CA GLU A 7 6.34 13.63 8.25
C GLU A 7 5.66 13.94 6.91
N SER A 8 6.23 14.86 6.14
CA SER A 8 5.78 15.14 4.77
C SER A 8 6.68 14.41 3.78
N LYS A 9 6.13 13.44 3.06
CA LYS A 9 6.84 12.55 2.14
C LYS A 9 5.90 12.09 1.01
N ASN A 10 6.45 11.56 -0.07
CA ASN A 10 5.61 10.99 -1.13
C ASN A 10 4.83 9.76 -0.64
N CYS A 11 3.61 9.60 -1.15
CA CYS A 11 2.76 8.43 -0.96
C CYS A 11 3.50 7.19 -1.46
N PRO A 12 3.58 6.11 -0.65
CA PRO A 12 4.33 4.92 -1.04
C PRO A 12 3.67 4.13 -2.19
N VAL A 13 2.42 4.46 -2.50
CA VAL A 13 1.59 3.78 -3.50
C VAL A 13 1.59 4.55 -4.82
N CYS A 14 1.17 5.82 -4.81
CA CYS A 14 1.03 6.64 -6.03
C CYS A 14 2.12 7.70 -6.24
N GLY A 15 3.00 7.94 -5.27
CA GLY A 15 4.08 8.92 -5.38
C GLY A 15 3.68 10.39 -5.21
N SER A 16 2.38 10.71 -5.10
CA SER A 16 1.90 12.08 -4.80
C SER A 16 2.33 12.55 -3.41
N ASP A 17 2.24 13.84 -3.13
CA ASP A 17 2.51 14.37 -1.79
C ASP A 17 1.56 13.76 -0.75
N ALA A 18 2.11 13.38 0.40
CA ALA A 18 1.35 12.77 1.48
C ALA A 18 1.89 13.16 2.86
N THR A 19 1.00 13.13 3.84
CA THR A 19 1.38 13.23 5.26
C THR A 19 1.40 11.85 5.87
N TRP A 20 2.52 11.51 6.49
CA TRP A 20 2.76 10.24 7.17
C TRP A 20 2.67 10.48 8.66
N THR A 21 1.81 9.75 9.36
CA THR A 21 1.69 9.79 10.82
C THR A 21 2.08 8.44 11.39
N ASN A 22 3.07 8.42 12.27
CA ASN A 22 3.51 7.18 12.92
C ASN A 22 2.45 6.66 13.90
N HIS A 23 1.99 5.43 13.69
CA HIS A 23 1.06 4.68 14.53
C HIS A 23 1.74 3.43 15.12
N ASP A 24 2.98 3.59 15.59
CA ASP A 24 3.82 2.59 16.24
C ASP A 24 4.29 1.47 15.29
N THR A 25 3.40 0.54 14.95
CA THR A 25 3.68 -0.60 14.06
C THR A 25 3.33 -0.34 12.59
N CYS A 26 2.65 0.76 12.32
CA CYS A 26 2.24 1.16 10.98
C CYS A 26 2.30 2.68 10.80
N TRP A 27 2.18 3.10 9.55
CA TRP A 27 2.06 4.50 9.16
C TRP A 27 0.64 4.76 8.69
N LYS A 28 0.01 5.81 9.23
CA LYS A 28 -1.18 6.39 8.62
C LYS A 28 -0.75 7.37 7.55
N ILE A 29 -1.16 7.09 6.32
CA ILE A 29 -0.90 7.92 5.15
C ILE A 29 -2.17 8.72 4.87
N HIS A 30 -2.03 10.04 4.84
CA HIS A 30 -3.02 10.95 4.28
C HIS A 30 -2.52 11.39 2.92
N CYS A 31 -3.04 10.78 1.85
CA CYS A 31 -2.66 11.10 0.47
C CYS A 31 -3.70 12.02 -0.15
N SER A 32 -3.32 13.28 -0.42
CA SER A 32 -4.19 14.28 -1.06
C SER A 32 -4.52 13.99 -2.53
N GLY A 33 -3.79 13.06 -3.14
CA GLY A 33 -4.04 12.57 -4.50
C GLY A 33 -5.08 11.43 -4.55
N PHE A 34 -4.69 10.30 -5.15
CA PHE A 34 -5.64 9.26 -5.56
C PHE A 34 -5.92 8.16 -4.52
N CYS A 35 -5.07 8.04 -3.49
CA CYS A 35 -5.11 6.90 -2.57
C CYS A 35 -5.94 7.15 -1.31
N GLY A 36 -6.32 8.40 -1.03
CA GLY A 36 -7.01 8.77 0.20
C GLY A 36 -6.24 8.41 1.47
N ASP A 37 -6.99 8.13 2.53
CA ASP A 37 -6.45 7.77 3.84
C ASP A 37 -6.31 6.27 3.98
N PHE A 38 -5.13 5.79 4.33
CA PHE A 38 -4.90 4.37 4.59
C PHE A 38 -3.80 4.13 5.61
N LEU A 39 -3.81 2.93 6.22
CA LEU A 39 -2.74 2.45 7.07
C LEU A 39 -1.84 1.52 6.26
N ILE A 40 -0.52 1.57 6.47
CA ILE A 40 0.44 0.70 5.78
C ILE A 40 1.62 0.36 6.69
N THR A 41 2.15 -0.85 6.56
CA THR A 41 3.34 -1.28 7.31
C THR A 41 4.64 -0.94 6.56
N THR A 42 5.74 -0.74 7.30
CA THR A 42 7.08 -0.53 6.70
C THR A 42 7.48 -1.69 5.77
N ILE A 43 7.11 -2.93 6.13
CA ILE A 43 7.37 -4.11 5.30
C ILE A 43 6.68 -3.96 3.94
N THR A 44 5.42 -3.54 3.92
CA THR A 44 4.66 -3.35 2.68
C THR A 44 5.14 -2.18 1.86
N ILE A 45 5.57 -1.08 2.50
CA ILE A 45 6.22 0.03 1.79
C ILE A 45 7.45 -0.46 1.03
N ASN A 46 8.31 -1.25 1.66
CA ASN A 46 9.51 -1.79 1.00
C ASN A 46 9.15 -2.77 -0.12
N TYR A 47 8.10 -3.57 0.09
CA TYR A 47 7.60 -4.51 -0.91
C TYR A 47 7.10 -3.80 -2.18
N LEU A 48 6.42 -2.66 -2.02
CA LEU A 48 5.92 -1.82 -3.12
C LEU A 48 7.03 -1.09 -3.89
N LYS A 49 8.11 -0.67 -3.21
CA LYS A 49 9.23 0.02 -3.88
C LYS A 49 9.91 -0.84 -4.96
N GLY A 50 9.87 -2.15 -4.80
CA GLY A 50 10.56 -3.10 -5.69
C GLY A 50 9.83 -3.41 -7.00
N ASP A 51 8.56 -3.04 -7.16
CA ASP A 51 7.76 -3.46 -8.31
C ASP A 51 6.65 -2.44 -8.66
N ALA A 52 6.57 -2.05 -9.92
CA ALA A 52 5.57 -1.11 -10.40
C ALA A 52 4.16 -1.72 -10.47
N LEU A 53 4.02 -2.99 -10.83
CA LEU A 53 2.73 -3.67 -10.90
C LEU A 53 2.09 -3.75 -9.50
N ARG A 54 2.90 -4.08 -8.48
CA ARG A 54 2.42 -4.09 -7.09
C ARG A 54 1.89 -2.74 -6.62
N ARG A 55 2.52 -1.65 -7.07
CA ARG A 55 2.03 -0.29 -6.79
C ARG A 55 0.71 -0.01 -7.50
N LEU A 56 0.56 -0.44 -8.75
CA LEU A 56 -0.70 -0.30 -9.47
C LEU A 56 -1.83 -1.07 -8.78
N ASP A 57 -1.60 -2.34 -8.42
CA ASP A 57 -2.58 -3.14 -7.69
C ASP A 57 -2.96 -2.51 -6.34
N ALA A 58 -2.01 -1.88 -5.65
CA ALA A 58 -2.28 -1.17 -4.40
C ALA A 58 -3.11 0.11 -4.63
N ILE A 59 -2.87 0.85 -5.71
CA ILE A 59 -3.68 2.01 -6.10
C ILE A 59 -5.11 1.56 -6.35
N ASP A 60 -5.29 0.50 -7.14
CA ASP A 60 -6.62 0.03 -7.54
C ASP A 60 -7.40 -0.52 -6.36
N LEU A 61 -6.75 -1.32 -5.51
CA LEU A 61 -7.34 -1.79 -4.26
C LEU A 61 -7.80 -0.63 -3.35
N LEU A 62 -7.00 0.42 -3.20
CA LEU A 62 -7.34 1.57 -2.36
C LEU A 62 -8.48 2.43 -2.94
N LYS A 63 -8.73 2.35 -4.25
CA LYS A 63 -9.87 3.02 -4.90
C LYS A 63 -11.16 2.23 -4.81
N GLU A 64 -11.09 0.93 -4.49
CA GLU A 64 -12.31 0.15 -4.35
C GLU A 64 -13.15 0.69 -3.17
N PRO A 65 -14.48 0.80 -3.33
CA PRO A 65 -15.37 1.46 -2.35
C PRO A 65 -15.38 0.77 -0.97
N THR A 66 -14.85 -0.45 -0.88
CA THR A 66 -14.48 -1.08 0.39
C THR A 66 -13.28 -0.38 1.00
N THR A 67 -13.55 0.59 1.87
CA THR A 67 -12.54 1.23 2.69
C THR A 67 -11.80 0.15 3.47
N LEU A 68 -10.50 -0.03 3.19
CA LEU A 68 -9.62 -0.92 3.94
C LEU A 68 -9.66 -0.53 5.42
N LYS A 69 -10.43 -1.26 6.22
CA LYS A 69 -10.51 -1.09 7.69
C LYS A 69 -9.24 -1.60 8.39
N THR A 70 -8.42 -2.34 7.67
CA THR A 70 -7.16 -2.93 8.11
C THR A 70 -6.00 -2.30 7.34
N PRO A 71 -4.77 -2.35 7.89
CA PRO A 71 -3.60 -1.89 7.17
C PRO A 71 -3.42 -2.61 5.85
N LEU A 72 -2.99 -1.88 4.81
CA LEU A 72 -2.50 -2.46 3.57
C LEU A 72 -1.27 -3.32 3.89
N THR A 73 -1.38 -4.61 3.59
CA THR A 73 -0.32 -5.61 3.78
C THR A 73 -0.01 -6.32 2.46
N ASN A 74 1.16 -6.95 2.38
CA ASN A 74 1.55 -7.76 1.24
C ASN A 74 0.52 -8.86 0.94
N LYS A 75 -0.03 -9.49 2.00
CA LYS A 75 -1.02 -10.55 1.89
C LYS A 75 -2.32 -10.05 1.24
N ILE A 76 -2.87 -8.95 1.75
CA ILE A 76 -4.10 -8.35 1.18
C ILE A 76 -3.87 -7.97 -0.28
N LEU A 77 -2.72 -7.36 -0.58
CA LEU A 77 -2.37 -6.98 -1.94
C LEU A 77 -2.24 -8.20 -2.86
N ALA A 78 -1.63 -9.28 -2.40
CA ALA A 78 -1.49 -10.51 -3.17
C ALA A 78 -2.84 -11.21 -3.38
N GLU A 79 -3.70 -11.25 -2.36
CA GLU A 79 -5.06 -11.78 -2.49
C GLU A 79 -5.86 -10.98 -3.52
N TYR A 80 -5.74 -9.65 -3.51
CA TYR A 80 -6.33 -8.80 -4.52
C TYR A 80 -5.80 -9.12 -5.92
N ALA A 81 -4.48 -9.09 -6.10
CA ALA A 81 -3.80 -9.34 -7.37
C ALA A 81 -4.14 -10.72 -7.96
N ARG A 82 -4.26 -11.76 -7.12
CA ARG A 82 -4.66 -13.10 -7.55
C ARG A 82 -6.05 -13.16 -8.20
N THR A 83 -6.96 -12.26 -7.84
CA THR A 83 -8.29 -12.18 -8.46
C THR A 83 -8.32 -11.39 -9.77
N LYS A 84 -7.28 -10.57 -10.03
CA LYS A 84 -7.21 -9.67 -11.18
C LYS A 84 -6.28 -10.17 -12.28
N HIS A 85 -5.23 -10.90 -11.92
CA HIS A 85 -4.18 -11.32 -12.83
C HIS A 85 -4.21 -12.83 -13.13
N PRO A 86 -3.84 -13.25 -14.34
CA PRO A 86 -3.55 -14.66 -14.65
C PRO A 86 -2.44 -15.22 -13.76
N VAL A 87 -2.49 -16.52 -13.48
CA VAL A 87 -1.56 -17.22 -12.57
C VAL A 87 -0.08 -16.95 -12.88
N HIS A 88 0.32 -17.03 -14.16
CA HIS A 88 1.71 -16.82 -14.56
C HIS A 88 2.22 -15.39 -14.32
N ILE A 89 1.35 -14.38 -14.40
CA ILE A 89 1.71 -12.99 -14.08
C ILE A 89 1.80 -12.86 -12.56
N PHE A 90 0.81 -13.39 -11.85
CA PHE A 90 0.78 -13.35 -10.40
C PHE A 90 2.04 -13.99 -9.78
N GLU A 91 2.44 -15.19 -10.20
CA GLU A 91 3.61 -15.88 -9.65
C GLU A 91 4.93 -15.11 -9.87
N GLY A 92 5.06 -14.40 -10.99
CA GLY A 92 6.23 -13.57 -11.29
C GLY A 92 6.33 -12.32 -10.41
N HIS A 93 5.18 -11.70 -10.11
CA HIS A 93 5.13 -10.44 -9.35
C HIS A 93 4.84 -10.63 -7.86
N TYR A 94 4.31 -11.76 -7.43
CA TYR A 94 3.95 -12.06 -6.04
C TYR A 94 4.55 -13.39 -5.55
N PRO A 95 5.89 -13.56 -5.63
CA PRO A 95 6.50 -14.82 -5.22
C PRO A 95 6.26 -15.09 -3.73
N GLY A 96 5.82 -16.32 -3.44
CA GLY A 96 5.58 -16.80 -2.07
C GLY A 96 4.23 -16.43 -1.46
N TYR A 97 3.29 -15.88 -2.25
CA TYR A 97 1.92 -15.61 -1.81
C TYR A 97 0.90 -16.49 -2.48
#